data_AF-A0A9X3APQ6-F1
#
_entry.id   AF-A0A9X3APQ6-F1
#
_cell.length_a   1.000
_cell.length_b   1.000
_cell.length_c   1.000
_cell.angle_alpha   90.00
_cell.angle_beta   90.00
_cell.angle_gamma   90.00
#
_symmetry.space_group_name_H-M   'P 1'
#
loop_
_entity.id
_entity.type
_entity.pdbx_description
1 polymer ?
#
loop_
_entity_poly.entity_id
_entity_poly.type
_entity_poly.pdbx_seq_one_letter_code
_entity_poly.pdbx_strand_id
1 'polypeptide(L)'
;MSNKKLRGVTRRLRSLEKWSQSYQGYFPDIQDDDYSYGYWNVKIPVHLALVQGKQTNKSIQSFCAQALINATYDIYQAKKVNKENVRVTCCIVLPDMFSSEICIFTTEEYFKEHTQEGHSRFGQIKKLNDRSLMEEWNLKLPDGFSELGVLVASENDEGEVYYTENWYIGEVNGN
;
A
#
# COMPACT_ATOMS: atom_id res chain seq x y z
N MET A 1 -22.56 -5.04 1.00
CA MET A 1 -22.02 -5.24 -0.38
C MET A 1 -23.00 -6.05 -1.22
N SER A 2 -23.10 -5.80 -2.53
CA SER A 2 -23.99 -6.57 -3.41
C SER A 2 -23.54 -8.04 -3.52
N ASN A 3 -24.47 -8.99 -3.36
CA ASN A 3 -24.21 -10.44 -3.49
C ASN A 3 -23.95 -10.90 -4.94
N LYS A 4 -23.89 -9.98 -5.91
CA LYS A 4 -23.72 -10.31 -7.32
C LYS A 4 -22.26 -10.65 -7.65
N LYS A 5 -22.08 -11.74 -8.40
CA LYS A 5 -20.82 -12.17 -9.01
C LYS A 5 -20.20 -11.03 -9.82
N LEU A 6 -18.95 -10.66 -9.49
CA LEU A 6 -18.15 -9.70 -10.24
C LEU A 6 -17.78 -10.32 -11.60
N ARG A 7 -18.23 -9.69 -12.68
CA ARG A 7 -17.91 -10.14 -14.04
C ARG A 7 -16.56 -9.59 -14.49
N GLY A 8 -15.88 -10.38 -15.33
CA GLY A 8 -14.66 -9.95 -16.04
C GLY A 8 -13.42 -9.82 -15.16
N VAL A 9 -13.24 -10.69 -14.17
CA VAL A 9 -12.07 -10.71 -13.26
C VAL A 9 -10.75 -10.62 -14.04
N THR A 10 -10.51 -11.50 -15.01
CA THR A 10 -9.29 -11.51 -15.83
C THR A 10 -9.04 -10.18 -16.55
N ARG A 11 -10.10 -9.55 -17.10
CA ARG A 11 -9.97 -8.24 -17.76
C ARG A 11 -9.57 -7.16 -16.77
N ARG A 12 -10.12 -7.19 -15.55
CA ARG A 12 -9.80 -6.22 -14.49
C ARG A 12 -8.37 -6.38 -13.99
N LEU A 13 -7.88 -7.61 -13.84
CA LEU A 13 -6.48 -7.86 -13.49
C LEU A 13 -5.52 -7.34 -14.57
N ARG A 14 -5.83 -7.56 -15.86
CA ARG A 14 -5.06 -6.97 -16.97
C ARG A 14 -5.09 -5.43 -16.98
N SER A 15 -6.22 -4.83 -16.63
CA SER A 15 -6.31 -3.37 -16.50
C SER A 15 -5.44 -2.86 -15.35
N LEU A 16 -5.40 -3.56 -14.21
CA LEU A 16 -4.53 -3.21 -13.09
C LEU A 16 -3.04 -3.37 -13.44
N GLU A 17 -2.69 -4.43 -14.17
CA GLU A 17 -1.33 -4.62 -14.67
C GLU A 17 -0.88 -3.48 -15.59
N LYS A 18 -1.74 -3.06 -16.53
CA LYS A 18 -1.46 -1.90 -17.39
C LYS A 18 -1.32 -0.60 -16.60
N TRP A 19 -2.14 -0.41 -15.57
CA TRP A 19 -2.01 0.72 -14.66
C TRP A 19 -0.68 0.68 -13.92
N SER A 20 -0.27 -0.48 -13.42
CA SER A 20 1.03 -0.63 -12.75
C SER A 20 2.19 -0.25 -13.68
N GLN A 21 2.16 -0.74 -14.93
CA GLN A 21 3.18 -0.47 -15.95
C GLN A 21 3.23 1.00 -16.40
N SER A 22 2.20 1.80 -16.15
CA SER A 22 2.20 3.21 -16.58
C SER A 22 3.15 4.09 -15.77
N TYR A 23 3.71 3.57 -14.67
CA TYR A 23 4.69 4.28 -13.84
C TYR A 23 6.14 4.08 -14.31
N GLN A 24 6.38 3.25 -15.32
CA GLN A 24 7.73 3.03 -15.86
C GLN A 24 8.37 4.34 -16.34
N GLY A 25 9.50 4.71 -15.74
CA GLY A 25 10.22 5.94 -16.05
C GLY A 25 9.49 7.22 -15.63
N TYR A 26 8.43 7.10 -14.83
CA TYR A 26 7.63 8.22 -14.37
C TYR A 26 7.66 8.35 -12.85
N PHE A 27 8.21 9.45 -12.37
CA PHE A 27 8.05 9.89 -10.99
C PHE A 27 6.98 10.97 -10.95
N PRO A 28 5.97 10.89 -10.06
CA PRO A 28 4.89 11.87 -10.02
C PRO A 28 5.43 13.28 -9.79
N ASP A 29 4.84 14.25 -10.49
CA ASP A 29 5.03 15.66 -10.13
C ASP A 29 4.19 15.89 -8.88
N ILE A 30 4.85 16.23 -7.78
CA ILE A 30 4.19 16.38 -6.49
C ILE A 30 4.30 17.86 -6.13
N GLN A 31 3.17 18.55 -6.12
CA GLN A 31 3.10 19.98 -5.84
C GLN A 31 2.89 20.23 -4.33
N ASP A 32 3.20 21.43 -3.86
CA ASP A 32 3.14 21.80 -2.43
C ASP A 32 1.74 21.60 -1.82
N ASP A 33 0.68 21.65 -2.62
CA ASP A 33 -0.72 21.43 -2.24
C ASP A 33 -1.13 19.95 -2.20
N ASP A 34 -0.46 19.07 -2.96
CA ASP A 34 -0.57 17.61 -2.83
C ASP A 34 -0.08 17.11 -1.46
N TYR A 35 0.66 17.95 -0.71
CA TYR A 35 1.21 17.68 0.62
C TYR A 35 0.39 18.19 1.80
N SER A 36 -0.86 18.62 1.60
CA SER A 36 -1.69 19.12 2.73
C SER A 36 -1.81 18.13 3.90
N TYR A 37 -1.46 16.85 3.70
CA TYR A 37 -1.30 15.84 4.74
C TYR A 37 0.04 15.07 4.68
N GLY A 38 1.16 15.66 4.26
CA GLY A 38 2.51 15.07 4.49
C GLY A 38 2.94 13.88 3.61
N TYR A 39 2.14 13.47 2.62
CA TYR A 39 2.52 12.46 1.62
C TYR A 39 1.63 12.53 0.37
N TRP A 40 2.14 12.05 -0.76
CA TRP A 40 1.35 11.79 -1.96
C TRP A 40 0.89 10.33 -1.96
N ASN A 41 -0.36 10.07 -2.36
CA ASN A 41 -0.88 8.72 -2.40
C ASN A 41 -1.79 8.43 -3.60
N VAL A 42 -1.83 7.16 -4.01
CA VAL A 42 -2.77 6.66 -5.01
C VAL A 42 -3.36 5.34 -4.52
N LYS A 43 -4.67 5.33 -4.29
CA LYS A 43 -5.42 4.11 -3.97
C LYS A 43 -5.31 3.09 -5.09
N ILE A 44 -5.29 1.80 -4.72
CA ILE A 44 -5.33 0.71 -5.68
C ILE A 44 -6.56 0.85 -6.61
N PRO A 45 -6.41 0.96 -7.94
CA PRO A 45 -7.51 1.28 -8.84
C PRO A 45 -8.26 0.02 -9.26
N VAL A 46 -8.75 -0.73 -8.28
CA VAL A 46 -9.57 -1.93 -8.50
C VAL A 46 -11.03 -1.64 -8.17
N HIS A 47 -11.89 -2.62 -8.41
CA HIS A 47 -13.24 -2.58 -7.88
C HIS A 47 -13.21 -3.28 -6.51
N LEU A 48 -13.87 -2.74 -5.47
CA LEU A 48 -13.93 -3.33 -4.12
C LEU A 48 -14.20 -4.84 -4.13
N ALA A 49 -15.23 -5.28 -4.87
CA ALA A 49 -15.57 -6.70 -5.00
C ALA A 49 -14.49 -7.60 -5.64
N LEU A 50 -13.44 -7.04 -6.25
CA LEU A 50 -12.30 -7.81 -6.78
C LEU A 50 -11.40 -8.29 -5.65
N VAL A 51 -11.18 -7.46 -4.63
CA VAL A 51 -10.23 -7.71 -3.52
C VAL A 51 -10.89 -8.10 -2.21
N GLN A 52 -12.18 -7.78 -2.03
CA GLN A 52 -12.96 -8.08 -0.82
C GLN A 52 -14.35 -8.70 -1.12
N GLY A 53 -14.67 -8.96 -2.38
CA GLY A 53 -15.95 -9.57 -2.74
C GLY A 53 -15.93 -11.10 -2.65
N LYS A 54 -17.12 -11.73 -2.72
CA LYS A 54 -17.31 -13.19 -2.60
C LYS A 54 -16.44 -14.06 -3.52
N GLN A 55 -16.00 -13.53 -4.66
CA GLN A 55 -15.17 -14.28 -5.62
C GLN A 55 -13.68 -13.95 -5.53
N THR A 56 -13.30 -13.04 -4.63
CA THR A 56 -11.90 -12.83 -4.32
C THR A 56 -11.32 -14.10 -3.71
N ASN A 57 -10.02 -14.25 -3.87
CA ASN A 57 -9.25 -15.31 -3.26
C ASN A 57 -7.80 -14.83 -3.14
N LYS A 58 -7.00 -15.59 -2.40
CA LYS A 58 -5.60 -15.24 -2.15
C LYS A 58 -4.80 -15.01 -3.44
N SER A 59 -5.05 -15.76 -4.52
CA SER A 59 -4.35 -15.55 -5.79
C SER A 59 -4.70 -14.22 -6.45
N ILE A 60 -5.98 -13.81 -6.41
CA ILE A 60 -6.42 -12.49 -6.89
C ILE A 60 -5.80 -11.38 -6.04
N GLN A 61 -5.79 -11.54 -4.72
CA GLN A 61 -5.20 -10.58 -3.80
C GLN A 61 -3.68 -10.48 -4.01
N SER A 62 -2.95 -11.59 -4.06
CA SER A 62 -1.51 -11.60 -4.38
C SER A 62 -1.20 -10.90 -5.71
N PHE A 63 -2.02 -11.11 -6.75
CA PHE A 63 -1.84 -10.41 -8.02
C PHE A 63 -1.99 -8.89 -7.86
N CYS A 64 -3.04 -8.46 -7.15
CA CYS A 64 -3.30 -7.04 -6.91
C CYS A 64 -2.20 -6.38 -6.06
N ALA A 65 -1.74 -7.08 -5.02
CA ALA A 65 -0.60 -6.67 -4.19
C ALA A 65 0.68 -6.55 -5.01
N GLN A 66 1.01 -7.55 -5.83
CA GLN A 66 2.19 -7.50 -6.68
C GLN A 66 2.14 -6.34 -7.68
N ALA A 67 0.97 -6.02 -8.24
CA ALA A 67 0.82 -4.88 -9.14
C ALA A 67 1.10 -3.54 -8.43
N LEU A 68 0.68 -3.38 -7.17
CA LEU A 68 1.05 -2.21 -6.36
C LEU A 68 2.57 -2.15 -6.11
N ILE A 69 3.18 -3.27 -5.71
CA ILE A 69 4.63 -3.35 -5.45
C ILE A 69 5.42 -3.00 -6.73
N ASN A 70 5.02 -3.53 -7.87
CA ASN A 70 5.68 -3.25 -9.15
C ASN A 70 5.56 -1.76 -9.53
N ALA A 71 4.37 -1.18 -9.41
CA ALA A 71 4.17 0.25 -9.69
C ALA A 71 5.03 1.14 -8.77
N THR A 72 5.10 0.78 -7.49
CA THR A 72 5.91 1.46 -6.48
C THR A 72 7.40 1.38 -6.83
N TYR A 73 7.85 0.22 -7.29
CA TYR A 73 9.23 0.04 -7.73
C TYR A 73 9.55 0.84 -8.99
N ASP A 74 8.65 0.89 -9.96
CA ASP A 74 8.82 1.70 -11.17
C ASP A 74 8.95 3.21 -10.82
N ILE A 75 8.17 3.69 -9.84
CA ILE A 75 8.32 5.05 -9.30
C ILE A 75 9.67 5.23 -8.62
N TYR A 76 10.07 4.29 -7.76
CA TYR A 76 11.36 4.33 -7.07
C TYR A 76 12.53 4.41 -8.06
N GLN A 77 12.49 3.64 -9.15
CA GLN A 77 13.52 3.68 -10.19
C GLN A 77 13.53 4.99 -10.98
N ALA A 78 12.39 5.67 -11.09
CA ALA A 78 12.30 6.99 -11.72
C ALA A 78 12.70 8.15 -10.79
N LYS A 79 12.95 7.89 -9.51
CA LYS A 79 13.31 8.89 -8.49
C LYS A 79 14.67 9.53 -8.84
N LYS A 80 14.67 10.87 -8.90
CA LYS A 80 15.90 11.65 -9.15
C LYS A 80 16.73 11.77 -7.87
N VAL A 81 18.05 11.91 -8.03
CA VAL A 81 19.02 12.05 -6.93
C VAL A 81 18.68 13.20 -5.97
N ASN A 82 18.07 14.29 -6.43
CA ASN A 82 17.70 15.41 -5.55
C ASN A 82 16.45 15.15 -4.66
N LYS A 83 15.91 13.92 -4.64
CA LYS A 83 14.75 13.52 -3.83
C LYS A 83 15.11 12.48 -2.76
N GLU A 84 16.34 12.45 -2.24
CA GLU A 84 16.79 11.41 -1.27
C GLU A 84 15.96 11.36 0.01
N ASN A 85 15.41 12.50 0.45
CA ASN A 85 14.59 12.61 1.66
C ASN A 85 13.15 12.08 1.49
N VAL A 86 12.79 11.66 0.28
CA VAL A 86 11.46 11.10 -0.02
C VAL A 86 11.50 9.59 0.15
N ARG A 87 10.49 8.97 0.76
CA ARG A 87 10.34 7.51 0.77
C ARG A 87 9.26 7.08 -0.21
N VAL A 88 9.61 6.17 -1.10
CA VAL A 88 8.67 5.52 -2.03
C VAL A 88 8.27 4.17 -1.45
N THR A 89 6.99 4.01 -1.15
CA THR A 89 6.42 2.78 -0.56
C THR A 89 5.04 2.49 -1.15
N CYS A 90 4.54 1.28 -0.95
CA CYS A 90 3.11 0.99 -0.96
C CYS A 90 2.69 0.39 0.38
N CYS A 91 1.41 0.51 0.68
CA CYS A 91 0.77 -0.11 1.82
C CYS A 91 -0.30 -1.08 1.35
N ILE A 92 -0.16 -2.37 1.69
CA ILE A 92 -1.20 -3.38 1.53
C ILE A 92 -1.96 -3.48 2.85
N VAL A 93 -3.23 -3.12 2.82
CA VAL A 93 -4.09 -3.07 4.03
C VAL A 93 -4.94 -4.34 4.11
N LEU A 94 -4.96 -5.02 5.25
CA LEU A 94 -5.79 -6.20 5.48
C LEU A 94 -6.65 -6.03 6.75
N PRO A 95 -7.88 -6.54 6.79
CA PRO A 95 -8.60 -7.19 5.67
C PRO A 95 -9.11 -6.20 4.61
N ASP A 96 -8.96 -4.88 4.83
CA ASP A 96 -9.50 -3.84 3.94
C ASP A 96 -8.60 -3.52 2.73
N MET A 97 -8.40 -4.51 1.87
CA MET A 97 -7.46 -4.40 0.75
C MET A 97 -7.79 -3.27 -0.25
N PHE A 98 -9.04 -2.83 -0.34
CA PHE A 98 -9.45 -1.72 -1.19
C PHE A 98 -8.88 -0.37 -0.71
N SER A 99 -8.50 -0.26 0.57
CA SER A 99 -7.81 0.89 1.11
C SER A 99 -6.30 0.91 0.85
N SER A 100 -5.75 -0.16 0.25
CA SER A 100 -4.34 -0.26 -0.14
C SER A 100 -3.94 0.82 -1.15
N GLU A 101 -2.68 1.22 -1.12
CA GLU A 101 -2.23 2.39 -1.87
C GLU A 101 -0.72 2.42 -2.09
N ILE A 102 -0.30 3.22 -3.07
CA ILE A 102 1.08 3.73 -3.15
C ILE A 102 1.17 4.95 -2.23
N CYS A 103 2.26 5.07 -1.47
CA CYS A 103 2.54 6.17 -0.55
C CYS A 103 3.94 6.73 -0.81
N ILE A 104 4.03 8.03 -1.12
CA ILE A 104 5.29 8.76 -1.25
C ILE A 104 5.38 9.77 -0.12
N PHE A 105 6.15 9.42 0.92
CA PHE A 105 6.35 10.25 2.10
C PHE A 105 7.46 11.25 1.86
N THR A 106 7.22 12.52 2.16
CA THR A 106 8.25 13.57 2.03
C THR A 106 8.87 14.00 3.34
N THR A 107 8.35 13.50 4.45
CA THR A 107 8.91 13.72 5.77
C THR A 107 9.02 12.39 6.49
N GLU A 108 10.11 12.22 7.24
CA GLU A 108 10.32 11.04 8.07
C GLU A 108 9.30 11.00 9.21
N GLU A 109 8.93 12.17 9.72
CA GLU A 109 7.92 12.35 10.78
C GLU A 109 6.58 11.76 10.36
N TYR A 110 6.10 12.09 9.15
CA TYR A 110 4.82 11.59 8.68
C TYR A 110 4.85 10.10 8.34
N PHE A 111 5.99 9.59 7.84
CA PHE A 111 6.19 8.14 7.70
C PHE A 111 6.11 7.42 9.06
N LYS A 112 6.72 7.99 10.10
CA LYS A 112 6.68 7.44 11.46
C LYS A 112 5.29 7.48 12.08
N GLU A 113 4.46 8.47 11.79
CA GLU A 113 3.06 8.46 12.22
C GLU A 113 2.29 7.20 11.77
N HIS A 114 2.70 6.59 10.65
CA HIS A 114 2.08 5.39 10.10
C HIS A 114 2.70 4.09 10.59
N THR A 115 3.94 4.11 11.06
CA THR A 115 4.78 2.91 11.18
C THR A 115 5.46 2.73 12.53
N GLN A 116 5.59 3.80 13.31
CA GLN A 116 6.24 3.74 14.62
C GLN A 116 5.29 3.15 15.66
N GLU A 117 5.83 2.23 16.47
CA GLU A 117 5.09 1.63 17.57
C GLU A 117 4.71 2.69 18.62
N GLY A 118 3.45 2.66 19.05
CA GLY A 118 2.88 3.68 19.92
C GLY A 118 1.54 4.18 19.41
N HIS A 119 1.10 5.33 19.94
CA HIS A 119 -0.15 5.95 19.52
C HIS A 119 0.13 7.06 18.51
N SER A 120 -0.63 7.08 17.43
CA SER A 120 -0.62 8.15 16.43
C SER A 120 -2.04 8.57 16.08
N ARG A 121 -2.20 9.55 15.18
CA ARG A 121 -3.51 9.97 14.66
C ARG A 121 -4.28 8.85 13.95
N PHE A 122 -3.63 7.74 13.58
CA PHE A 122 -4.25 6.59 12.95
C PHE A 122 -4.69 5.52 13.96
N GLY A 123 -4.31 5.66 15.23
CA GLY A 123 -4.65 4.74 16.30
C GLY A 123 -3.41 4.18 17.01
N GLN A 124 -3.61 3.06 17.71
CA GLN A 124 -2.51 2.35 18.37
C GLN A 124 -1.83 1.41 17.39
N ILE A 125 -0.53 1.60 17.18
CA ILE A 125 0.31 0.85 16.25
C ILE A 125 1.18 -0.15 17.03
N LYS A 126 1.26 -1.39 16.53
CA LYS A 126 2.15 -2.45 17.00
C LYS A 126 2.86 -3.11 15.82
N LYS A 127 4.15 -3.38 15.91
CA LYS A 127 4.88 -4.09 14.83
C LYS A 127 4.50 -5.57 14.73
N LEU A 128 4.47 -6.07 13.50
CA LEU A 128 4.28 -7.48 13.14
C LEU A 128 5.64 -8.09 12.75
N ASN A 129 6.44 -8.48 13.75
CA ASN A 129 7.83 -8.94 13.53
C ASN A 129 7.95 -10.46 13.27
N ASP A 130 6.89 -11.22 13.49
CA ASP A 130 6.84 -12.69 13.42
C ASP A 130 6.19 -13.21 12.13
N ARG A 131 5.87 -12.30 11.21
CA ARG A 131 5.16 -12.57 9.96
C ARG A 131 5.76 -11.78 8.80
N SER A 132 5.59 -12.31 7.60
CA SER A 132 5.96 -11.64 6.35
C SER A 132 4.83 -11.85 5.35
N LEU A 133 4.21 -10.76 4.90
CA LEU A 133 3.20 -10.84 3.84
C LEU A 133 3.86 -11.31 2.54
N MET A 134 5.09 -10.86 2.27
CA MET A 134 5.85 -11.27 1.09
C MET A 134 5.96 -12.79 0.99
N GLU A 135 6.36 -13.46 2.08
CA GLU A 135 6.46 -14.92 2.15
C GLU A 135 5.08 -15.58 2.13
N GLU A 136 4.16 -15.12 2.97
CA GLU A 136 2.83 -15.70 3.10
C GLU A 136 2.05 -15.68 1.78
N TRP A 137 2.23 -14.64 0.97
CA TRP A 137 1.50 -14.43 -0.28
C TRP A 137 2.32 -14.77 -1.53
N ASN A 138 3.54 -15.27 -1.35
CA ASN A 138 4.49 -15.58 -2.43
C ASN A 138 4.68 -14.40 -3.40
N LEU A 139 4.88 -13.21 -2.83
CA LEU A 139 5.15 -11.97 -3.56
C LEU A 139 6.65 -11.84 -3.80
N LYS A 140 7.00 -11.05 -4.82
CA LYS A 140 8.39 -10.75 -5.17
C LYS A 140 8.76 -9.39 -4.60
N LEU A 141 9.78 -9.39 -3.74
CA LEU A 141 10.38 -8.18 -3.20
C LEU A 141 11.44 -7.66 -4.19
N PRO A 142 11.29 -6.43 -4.73
CA PRO A 142 12.32 -5.83 -5.58
C PRO A 142 13.60 -5.50 -4.82
N ASP A 143 14.72 -5.42 -5.52
CA ASP A 143 16.00 -5.02 -4.94
C ASP A 143 15.93 -3.59 -4.36
N GLY A 144 16.51 -3.38 -3.19
CA GLY A 144 16.45 -2.11 -2.47
C GLY A 144 15.15 -1.86 -1.71
N PHE A 145 14.14 -2.73 -1.85
CA PHE A 145 12.94 -2.67 -1.02
C PHE A 145 13.08 -3.54 0.23
N SER A 146 12.29 -3.20 1.24
CA SER A 146 12.08 -4.00 2.44
C SER A 146 10.60 -4.02 2.79
N GLU A 147 10.23 -4.89 3.72
CA GLU A 147 8.87 -5.02 4.23
C GLU A 147 8.81 -4.56 5.70
N LEU A 148 7.71 -3.89 6.06
CA LEU A 148 7.37 -3.55 7.44
C LEU A 148 5.87 -3.77 7.66
N GLY A 149 5.52 -4.76 8.47
CA GLY A 149 4.15 -5.00 8.91
C GLY A 149 3.83 -4.29 10.22
N VAL A 150 2.67 -3.63 10.29
CA VAL A 150 2.11 -3.11 11.54
C VAL A 150 0.65 -3.50 11.70
N LEU A 151 0.23 -3.73 12.93
CA LEU A 151 -1.16 -3.85 13.33
C LEU A 151 -1.61 -2.51 13.89
N VAL A 152 -2.69 -1.96 13.35
CA VAL A 152 -3.29 -0.70 13.79
C VAL A 152 -4.63 -1.00 14.44
N ALA A 153 -4.81 -0.56 15.68
CA ALA A 153 -6.10 -0.54 16.35
C ALA A 153 -6.68 0.88 16.27
N SER A 154 -7.79 1.03 15.57
CA SER A 154 -8.48 2.29 15.32
C SER A 154 -9.92 2.23 15.82
N GLU A 155 -10.49 3.38 16.14
CA GLU A 155 -11.88 3.51 16.61
C GLU A 155 -12.75 4.06 15.48
N ASN A 156 -13.92 3.47 15.26
CA ASN A 156 -14.91 4.01 14.31
C ASN A 156 -15.75 5.14 14.96
N ASP A 157 -16.63 5.76 14.18
CA ASP A 157 -17.50 6.85 14.67
C ASP A 157 -18.45 6.43 15.82
N GLU A 158 -18.64 5.13 16.03
CA GLU A 158 -19.49 4.55 17.09
C GLU A 158 -18.70 4.15 18.35
N GLY A 159 -17.38 4.36 18.35
CA GLY A 159 -16.51 3.98 19.47
C GLY A 159 -16.04 2.54 19.44
N GLU A 160 -16.31 1.80 18.36
CA GLU A 160 -15.90 0.40 18.24
C GLU A 160 -14.47 0.31 17.70
N VAL A 161 -13.64 -0.46 18.41
CA VAL A 161 -12.26 -0.72 18.00
C VAL A 161 -12.23 -1.80 16.92
N TYR A 162 -11.58 -1.49 15.80
CA TYR A 162 -11.28 -2.43 14.73
C TYR A 162 -9.77 -2.47 14.45
N TYR A 163 -9.33 -3.55 13.81
CA TYR A 163 -7.92 -3.82 13.57
C TYR A 163 -7.64 -3.94 12.07
N THR A 164 -6.57 -3.30 11.61
CA THR A 164 -6.02 -3.52 10.27
C THR A 164 -4.54 -3.88 10.35
N GLU A 165 -4.12 -4.82 9.52
CA GLU A 165 -2.70 -5.02 9.22
C GLU A 165 -2.34 -4.09 8.06
N ASN A 166 -1.34 -3.25 8.26
CA ASN A 166 -0.78 -2.39 7.23
C ASN A 166 0.63 -2.88 6.92
N TRP A 167 0.80 -3.46 5.73
CA TRP A 167 2.07 -3.97 5.27
C TRP A 167 2.70 -2.97 4.31
N TYR A 168 3.74 -2.29 4.76
CA TYR A 168 4.50 -1.33 3.95
C TYR A 168 5.62 -2.05 3.20
N ILE A 169 5.71 -1.84 1.88
CA ILE A 169 6.76 -2.41 1.02
C ILE A 169 7.40 -1.26 0.24
N GLY A 170 8.73 -1.13 0.34
CA GLY A 170 9.46 -0.02 -0.28
C GLY A 170 10.68 0.41 0.53
N GLU A 171 10.96 1.71 0.50
CA GLU A 171 11.97 2.38 1.33
C GLU A 171 11.48 2.50 2.79
N VAL A 172 11.39 1.38 3.52
CA VAL A 172 10.84 1.32 4.90
C VAL A 172 11.90 1.25 6.01
N ASN A 173 13.15 0.95 5.67
CA ASN A 173 14.26 1.01 6.62
C ASN A 173 14.82 2.43 6.71
N GLY A 174 15.42 2.80 7.85
CA GLY A 174 16.14 4.07 7.97
C GLY A 174 17.21 4.22 6.89
N ASN A 175 17.40 5.44 6.38
CA ASN A 175 18.63 5.80 5.67
C ASN A 175 19.76 5.96 6.68
#